data_AF-A0A6A4BV82-F1
#
_entry.id   AF-A0A6A4BV82-F1
#
_cell.length_a   1.000
_cell.length_b   1.000
_cell.length_c   1.000
_cell.angle_alpha   90.00
_cell.angle_beta   90.00
_cell.angle_gamma   90.00
#
_symmetry.space_group_name_H-M   'P 1'
#
loop_
_entity.id
_entity.type
_entity.pdbx_description
1 polymer ?
#
loop_
_entity_poly.entity_id
_entity_poly.type
_entity_poly.pdbx_seq_one_letter_code
_entity_poly.pdbx_strand_id
1 'polypeptide(L)'
;MRKLRTLKQVAKLRTKTELLPVLRQDTRWSSTLAMLKRFCRLREFVSAGDEDLADFLPSRSAHRKLASLLDSLCDVESVPSVCKLTG
;
A
#
# COMPACT_ATOMS: atom_id res chain seq x y z
N MET A 1 8.05 -7.34 9.36
CA MET A 1 7.02 -7.76 8.40
C MET A 1 7.39 -9.11 7.80
N ARG A 2 6.79 -10.19 8.33
CA ARG A 2 6.88 -11.52 7.70
C ARG A 2 6.15 -11.43 6.35
N LYS A 3 6.81 -11.89 5.29
CA LYS A 3 6.47 -11.54 3.92
C LYS A 3 5.44 -12.54 3.36
N LEU A 4 4.39 -12.02 2.73
CA LEU A 4 3.51 -12.75 1.80
C LEU A 4 4.30 -13.14 0.52
N ARG A 5 5.31 -13.98 0.69
CA ARG A 5 6.28 -14.37 -0.36
C ARG A 5 6.05 -15.77 -0.90
N THR A 6 5.16 -16.54 -0.27
CA THR A 6 4.89 -17.90 -0.69
C THR A 6 4.12 -17.88 -2.00
N LEU A 7 4.53 -18.69 -2.98
CA LEU A 7 3.88 -18.79 -4.30
C LEU A 7 2.37 -19.00 -4.20
N LYS A 8 1.92 -19.78 -3.20
CA LYS A 8 0.50 -20.01 -2.90
C LYS A 8 -0.27 -18.73 -2.56
N GLN A 9 0.32 -17.84 -1.75
CA GLN A 9 -0.28 -16.56 -1.37
C GLN A 9 -0.31 -15.59 -2.56
N VAL A 10 0.74 -15.58 -3.37
CA VAL A 10 0.79 -14.78 -4.61
C VAL A 10 -0.28 -15.25 -5.61
N ALA A 11 -0.44 -16.56 -5.80
CA ALA A 11 -1.49 -17.12 -6.66
C ALA A 11 -2.90 -16.77 -6.16
N LYS A 12 -3.16 -16.90 -4.85
CA LYS A 12 -4.44 -16.53 -4.21
C LYS A 12 -4.76 -15.03 -4.36
N LEU A 13 -3.73 -14.17 -4.41
CA LEU A 13 -3.93 -12.74 -4.63
C LEU A 13 -4.22 -12.42 -6.11
N ARG A 14 -3.56 -13.15 -7.03
CA ARG A 14 -3.78 -13.01 -8.49
C ARG A 14 -5.18 -13.40 -8.93
N THR A 15 -5.85 -14.33 -8.24
CA THR A 15 -7.25 -14.67 -8.54
C THR A 15 -8.22 -13.55 -8.17
N LYS A 16 -7.85 -12.67 -7.24
CA LYS A 16 -8.70 -11.56 -6.77
C LYS A 16 -8.29 -10.21 -7.33
N THR A 17 -7.03 -10.05 -7.76
CA THR A 17 -6.48 -8.77 -8.24
C THR A 17 -5.45 -8.98 -9.34
N GLU A 18 -5.39 -8.06 -10.30
CA GLU A 18 -4.31 -7.99 -11.30
C GLU A 18 -2.99 -7.45 -10.71
N LEU A 19 -2.97 -7.15 -9.41
CA LEU A 19 -1.88 -6.46 -8.74
C LEU A 19 -0.73 -7.42 -8.40
N LEU A 20 0.39 -7.30 -9.13
CA LEU A 20 1.63 -8.03 -8.85
C LEU A 20 2.39 -7.52 -7.60
N PRO A 21 3.18 -8.39 -6.94
CA PRO A 21 4.14 -7.97 -5.91
C PRO A 21 5.14 -6.96 -6.49
N VAL A 22 5.31 -5.82 -5.84
CA VAL A 22 6.31 -4.82 -6.22
C VAL A 22 7.56 -5.04 -5.36
N LEU A 23 8.71 -5.21 -6.00
CA LEU A 23 9.98 -5.33 -5.30
C LEU A 23 10.37 -3.96 -4.70
N ARG A 24 10.65 -3.90 -3.40
CA ARG A 24 11.11 -2.67 -2.75
C ARG A 24 12.53 -2.37 -3.24
N GLN A 25 12.68 -1.41 -4.14
CA GLN A 25 13.99 -0.94 -4.59
C GLN A 25 14.21 0.56 -4.38
N ASP A 26 13.22 1.31 -3.90
CA ASP A 26 13.37 2.74 -3.71
C ASP A 26 12.91 3.18 -2.31
N THR A 27 13.78 3.89 -1.58
CA THR A 27 13.55 4.37 -0.20
C THR A 27 12.99 5.79 -0.15
N ARG A 28 12.63 6.37 -1.29
CA ARG A 28 12.12 7.74 -1.40
C ARG A 28 10.65 7.89 -0.98
N TRP A 29 10.26 9.10 -0.56
CA TRP A 29 8.91 9.46 -0.09
C TRP A 29 7.78 8.99 -1.03
N SER A 30 7.96 9.17 -2.34
CA SER A 30 7.00 8.72 -3.37
C SER A 30 6.77 7.21 -3.36
N SER A 31 7.79 6.41 -3.00
CA SER A 31 7.64 4.95 -2.91
C SER A 31 6.79 4.54 -1.71
N THR A 32 6.91 5.25 -0.59
CA THR A 32 6.07 5.02 0.60
C THR A 32 4.61 5.36 0.30
N LEU A 33 4.39 6.49 -0.37
CA LEU A 33 3.04 6.89 -0.80
C LEU A 33 2.44 5.92 -1.81
N ALA A 34 3.19 5.52 -2.84
CA ALA A 34 2.76 4.52 -3.81
C ALA A 34 2.45 3.16 -3.15
N MET A 35 3.23 2.78 -2.13
CA MET A 35 3.00 1.55 -1.36
C MET A 35 1.71 1.64 -0.52
N LEU A 36 1.41 2.78 0.09
CA LEU A 36 0.14 3.01 0.80
C LEU A 36 -1.06 3.00 -0.16
N LYS A 37 -0.96 3.70 -1.31
CA LYS A 37 -2.00 3.66 -2.37
C LYS A 37 -2.26 2.22 -2.83
N ARG A 38 -1.20 1.44 -3.06
CA ARG A 38 -1.28 0.02 -3.43
C ARG A 38 -1.97 -0.81 -2.34
N PHE A 39 -1.59 -0.61 -1.08
CA PHE A 39 -2.16 -1.34 0.06
C PHE A 39 -3.67 -1.08 0.20
N CYS A 40 -4.12 0.17 0.11
CA CYS A 40 -5.54 0.51 0.20
C CYS A 40 -6.35 -0.16 -0.93
N ARG A 41 -5.86 -0.16 -2.17
CA ARG A 41 -6.49 -0.87 -3.29
C ARG A 41 -6.54 -2.38 -3.07
N LEU A 42 -5.45 -2.98 -2.60
CA LEU A 42 -5.40 -4.42 -2.31
C LEU A 42 -6.39 -4.83 -1.21
N ARG A 43 -6.62 -3.96 -0.22
CA ARG A 43 -7.47 -4.27 0.94
C ARG A 43 -8.92 -4.58 0.54
N GLU A 44 -9.43 -3.99 -0.54
CA GLU A 44 -10.79 -4.24 -1.04
C GLU A 44 -11.00 -5.69 -1.50
N PHE A 45 -9.92 -6.34 -1.94
CA PHE A 45 -9.95 -7.70 -2.47
C PHE A 45 -9.54 -8.76 -1.44
N VAL A 46 -8.96 -8.34 -0.31
CA VAL A 46 -8.61 -9.25 0.77
C VAL A 46 -9.81 -9.36 1.72
N SER A 47 -10.48 -10.51 1.67
CA SER A 47 -11.61 -10.81 2.54
C SER A 47 -11.20 -10.69 4.00
N ALA A 48 -12.02 -10.03 4.82
CA ALA A 48 -11.78 -9.86 6.24
C ALA A 48 -11.73 -11.19 7.02
N GLY A 49 -12.22 -12.29 6.45
CA GLY A 49 -12.19 -13.64 7.02
C GLY A 49 -11.11 -14.56 6.43
N ASP A 50 -10.15 -14.01 5.67
CA ASP A 50 -9.01 -14.80 5.19
C ASP A 50 -8.01 -14.97 6.35
N GLU A 51 -8.25 -15.97 7.21
CA GLU A 51 -7.45 -16.30 8.43
C GLU A 51 -5.94 -16.35 8.12
N ASP A 52 -5.56 -16.91 6.97
CA ASP A 52 -4.16 -16.97 6.50
C ASP A 52 -3.50 -15.59 6.33
N LEU A 53 -4.32 -14.56 6.10
CA LEU A 53 -3.89 -13.19 5.84
C LEU A 53 -4.19 -12.23 7.00
N ALA A 54 -5.10 -12.61 7.91
CA ALA A 54 -5.57 -11.76 9.00
C ALA A 54 -4.42 -11.21 9.86
N ASP A 55 -3.45 -12.07 10.20
CA ASP A 55 -2.26 -11.71 11.01
C ASP A 55 -1.34 -10.70 10.33
N PHE A 56 -1.40 -10.59 9.01
CA PHE A 56 -0.55 -9.68 8.23
C PHE A 56 -1.25 -8.35 7.92
N LEU A 57 -2.56 -8.28 8.10
CA LEU A 57 -3.33 -7.09 7.82
C LEU A 57 -3.37 -6.18 9.05
N PRO A 58 -3.23 -4.87 8.87
CA PRO A 58 -3.54 -3.95 9.96
C PRO A 58 -5.02 -4.06 10.34
N SER A 59 -5.28 -3.91 11.63
CA SER A 59 -6.64 -3.88 12.20
C SER A 59 -7.53 -2.87 11.48
N ARG A 60 -8.86 -3.02 11.61
CA ARG A 60 -9.81 -2.09 10.97
C ARG A 60 -9.56 -0.63 11.37
N SER A 61 -9.20 -0.38 12.63
CA SER A 61 -8.88 0.95 13.13
C SER A 61 -7.56 1.48 12.55
N ALA A 62 -6.52 0.64 12.47
CA ALA A 62 -5.25 1.00 11.86
C ALA A 62 -5.41 1.29 10.35
N HIS A 63 -6.24 0.51 9.64
CA HIS A 63 -6.54 0.77 8.23
C HIS A 63 -7.24 2.13 8.02
N ARG A 64 -8.22 2.48 8.85
CA ARG A 64 -8.87 3.81 8.78
C ARG A 64 -7.87 4.96 8.99
N LYS A 65 -6.94 4.81 9.94
CA LYS A 65 -5.86 5.79 10.15
C LYS A 65 -4.94 5.89 8.93
N LEU A 66 -4.58 4.75 8.32
CA LEU A 66 -3.76 4.74 7.12
C LEU A 66 -4.46 5.38 5.90
N ALA A 67 -5.77 5.17 5.75
CA ALA A 67 -6.55 5.81 4.69
C ALA A 67 -6.61 7.33 4.87
N SER A 68 -6.93 7.80 6.08
CA SER A 68 -6.92 9.24 6.39
C SER A 68 -5.53 9.87 6.22
N LEU A 69 -4.47 9.16 6.63
CA LEU A 69 -3.10 9.62 6.42
C LEU A 69 -2.78 9.70 4.92
N LEU A 70 -3.21 8.72 4.13
CA LEU A 70 -2.98 8.71 2.69
C LEU A 70 -3.62 9.93 2.02
N ASP A 71 -4.83 10.31 2.41
CA ASP A 71 -5.51 11.50 1.89
C ASP A 71 -4.70 12.77 2.18
N SER A 72 -4.29 12.96 3.44
CA SER A 72 -3.44 14.11 3.82
C SER A 72 -2.10 14.13 3.08
N LEU A 73 -1.51 12.96 2.81
CA LEU A 73 -0.25 12.86 2.06
C LEU A 73 -0.43 13.18 0.57
N CYS A 74 -1.60 12.90 -0.02
CA CYS A 74 -1.89 13.27 -1.41
C CYS A 74 -2.00 14.79 -1.58
N ASP A 75 -2.49 15.50 -0.57
CA ASP A 75 -2.55 16.97 -0.57
C ASP A 75 -1.14 17.58 -0.60
N VAL A 76 -0.19 16.98 0.13
CA VAL A 76 1.22 17.43 0.16
C VAL A 76 1.97 17.07 -1.13
N GLU A 77 1.68 15.92 -1.74
CA GLU A 77 2.25 15.55 -3.06
C GLU A 77 1.76 16.48 -4.18
N SER A 78 0.55 17.03 -4.04
CA SER A 78 -0.04 17.98 -5.01
C SER A 78 0.57 19.37 -4.94
N VAL A 79 1.46 19.65 -3.98
CA VAL A 79 2.31 20.85 -4.02
C VAL A 79 3.32 20.63 -5.15
N PRO A 80 3.23 21.36 -6.28
CA PRO A 80 4.26 21.24 -7.29
C PRO A 80 5.57 21.63 -6.61
N SER A 81 6.64 20.92 -6.92
CA SER A 81 8.01 21.32 -6.58
C SER A 81 8.42 22.58 -7.36
N VAL A 82 7.59 23.63 -7.32
CA VAL A 82 7.90 25.00 -7.71
C VAL A 82 8.55 25.68 -6.50
N CYS A 83 9.65 25.06 -6.09
CA CYS A 83 10.79 25.74 -5.50
C CYS A 83 12.02 25.22 -6.25
N LYS A 84 11.99 25.27 -7.59
CA LYS A 84 13.23 25.42 -8.34
C LYS A 84 13.70 26.83 -8.04
N LEU A 85 14.60 26.91 -7.06
CA LEU A 85 15.38 28.08 -6.72
C LEU A 85 15.86 28.72 -8.03
N THR A 86 15.57 30.01 -8.14
CA THR A 86 16.28 30.97 -8.97
C THR A 86 17.79 30.70 -8.92
N GLY A 87 18.39 30.52 -10.08
CA GLY A 87 19.83 30.48 -10.33
C GLY A 87 20.07 30.80 -11.78
#